data_AF-B4G030-F1
#
_entry.id   AF-B4G030-F1
#
_cell.length_a   1.000
_cell.length_b   1.000
_cell.length_c   1.000
_cell.angle_alpha   90.00
_cell.angle_beta   90.00
_cell.angle_gamma   90.00
#
_symmetry.space_group_name_H-M   'P 1'
#
loop_
_entity.id
_entity.type
_entity.pdbx_description
1 polymer ?
#
loop_
_entity_poly.entity_id
_entity_poly.type
_entity_poly.pdbx_seq_one_letter_code
_entity_poly.pdbx_strand_id
1 'polypeptide(L)'
;MALARLGRSLAGRLHRSIYRPPAPTDYHASVSRPFAPTHTGVCVRGFASLTYNASSMIGHNLEGPLPVHIVKVLDLVVHMNHARPMSTAAASKVPVGARKVGLKVAMMSPGFVYEPYSPRERIPFWKRWFTLSGWRRTKEDIILEMKNAYAVSRLRKKTGYTKNQFYDQALKIYKEVNTLMAHGDTSSLRKILTERMHSTIKNELKRRQSMWNSVHWELVEPAVSIRTLRARMIGLDKNDLDKAFIQLTLEFVTKQKFEAYNSKGAVVSGDKSKEVLVKDIWVFERSLFHPGAYWRVCGRITL
;
A
#
# COMPACT_ATOMS: atom_id res chain seq x y z
N MET A 1 64.18 6.04 9.33
CA MET A 1 64.67 5.43 10.59
C MET A 1 63.46 5.11 11.46
N ALA A 2 63.01 3.84 11.42
CA ALA A 2 63.16 2.88 12.52
C ALA A 2 62.26 3.23 13.73
N LEU A 3 61.04 2.65 13.78
CA LEU A 3 60.72 1.42 14.54
C LEU A 3 60.99 1.54 16.05
N ALA A 4 59.91 1.59 16.83
CA ALA A 4 59.55 0.57 17.81
C ALA A 4 58.76 1.17 18.99
N ARG A 5 57.57 0.65 19.28
CA ARG A 5 57.35 -0.29 20.39
C ARG A 5 55.85 -0.63 20.53
N LEU A 6 55.59 -1.91 20.30
CA LEU A 6 54.35 -2.66 20.51
C LEU A 6 54.16 -2.96 22.01
N GLY A 7 52.92 -3.16 22.46
CA GLY A 7 52.66 -3.70 23.79
C GLY A 7 51.23 -4.20 24.06
N ARG A 8 51.07 -5.54 23.99
CA ARG A 8 50.14 -6.43 24.74
C ARG A 8 48.65 -6.37 24.34
N SER A 9 48.11 -7.25 23.48
CA SER A 9 47.98 -8.72 23.44
C SER A 9 47.13 -9.36 24.55
N LEU A 10 45.90 -9.70 24.17
CA LEU A 10 44.92 -10.54 24.86
C LEU A 10 45.32 -12.03 24.77
N ALA A 11 45.44 -12.69 25.92
CA ALA A 11 45.46 -14.14 26.03
C ALA A 11 44.66 -14.53 27.28
N GLY A 12 43.59 -15.30 27.12
CA GLY A 12 42.85 -15.80 28.28
C GLY A 12 41.51 -16.45 27.94
N ARG A 13 41.51 -17.79 27.94
CA ARG A 13 40.39 -18.71 28.20
C ARG A 13 39.42 -19.04 27.06
N LEU A 14 39.84 -20.02 26.26
CA LEU A 14 38.97 -21.09 25.77
C LEU A 14 39.32 -22.37 26.53
N HIS A 15 38.40 -22.92 27.33
CA HIS A 15 38.42 -24.35 27.72
C HIS A 15 37.16 -24.81 28.47
N ARG A 16 36.58 -25.92 27.98
CA ARG A 16 35.66 -26.91 28.62
C ARG A 16 34.23 -26.44 28.96
N SER A 17 33.18 -27.25 28.82
CA SER A 17 33.08 -28.72 28.86
C SER A 17 31.92 -29.26 28.01
N ILE A 18 32.13 -30.43 27.44
CA ILE A 18 31.17 -31.29 26.72
C ILE A 18 30.37 -32.07 27.78
N TYR A 19 29.04 -32.10 27.69
CA TYR A 19 28.22 -33.07 28.41
C TYR A 19 27.01 -33.50 27.56
N ARG A 20 26.86 -34.82 27.40
CA ARG A 20 25.79 -35.54 26.70
C ARG A 20 25.24 -36.59 27.66
N PRO A 21 23.91 -36.78 27.81
CA PRO A 21 23.35 -37.97 28.41
C PRO A 21 22.65 -38.88 27.36
N PRO A 22 22.35 -40.15 27.70
CA PRO A 22 22.28 -41.27 26.76
C PRO A 22 20.86 -41.61 26.27
N ALA A 23 20.80 -42.42 25.20
CA ALA A 23 19.58 -43.02 24.64
C ALA A 23 19.24 -44.36 25.30
N PRO A 24 18.03 -44.89 25.07
CA PRO A 24 17.96 -46.29 24.64
C PRO A 24 16.91 -46.61 23.54
N THR A 25 17.39 -47.44 22.59
CA THR A 25 16.78 -48.61 21.90
C THR A 25 15.42 -48.55 21.17
N ASP A 26 15.55 -48.70 19.83
CA ASP A 26 14.93 -49.67 18.92
C ASP A 26 13.40 -49.89 18.92
N TYR A 27 12.75 -49.68 17.77
CA TYR A 27 12.39 -50.76 16.81
C TYR A 27 11.69 -50.19 15.55
N HIS A 28 12.25 -50.56 14.40
CA HIS A 28 11.63 -50.85 13.09
C HIS A 28 10.99 -49.78 12.17
N ALA A 29 11.50 -49.87 10.94
CA ALA A 29 10.81 -49.74 9.64
C ALA A 29 10.66 -48.34 9.01
N SER A 30 11.72 -47.97 8.28
CA SER A 30 11.68 -47.59 6.86
C SER A 30 10.33 -47.21 6.25
N VAL A 31 10.21 -45.99 5.71
CA VAL A 31 10.06 -45.73 4.26
C VAL A 31 10.02 -44.22 4.03
N SER A 32 10.93 -43.82 3.17
CA SER A 32 11.11 -42.56 2.46
C SER A 32 9.80 -41.90 2.01
N ARG A 33 9.64 -40.57 2.25
CA ARG A 33 9.20 -39.60 1.24
C ARG A 33 9.25 -38.14 1.76
N PRO A 34 9.74 -37.19 0.95
CA PRO A 34 9.86 -35.79 1.31
C PRO A 34 8.49 -35.08 1.29
N PHE A 35 8.30 -34.17 2.23
CA PHE A 35 7.10 -33.34 2.39
C PHE A 35 6.75 -32.58 1.10
N ALA A 36 5.52 -32.82 0.64
CA ALA A 36 4.84 -32.16 -0.46
C ALA A 36 4.51 -30.68 -0.16
N PRO A 37 4.32 -29.83 -1.19
CA PRO A 37 4.03 -28.42 -1.02
C PRO A 37 2.56 -28.21 -0.61
N THR A 38 2.33 -27.41 0.43
CA THR A 38 0.99 -27.05 0.90
C THR A 38 0.33 -26.00 -0.01
N HIS A 39 -0.70 -26.45 -0.73
CA HIS A 39 -1.87 -25.72 -1.28
C HIS A 39 -1.70 -24.22 -1.60
N THR A 40 -1.52 -23.91 -2.89
CA THR A 40 -1.82 -22.58 -3.46
C THR A 40 -3.33 -22.35 -3.48
N GLY A 41 -3.87 -21.78 -2.41
CA GLY A 41 -5.23 -21.23 -2.40
C GLY A 41 -5.29 -20.01 -3.33
N VAL A 42 -6.00 -20.13 -4.45
CA VAL A 42 -6.26 -19.02 -5.38
C VAL A 42 -7.07 -17.95 -4.65
N CYS A 43 -6.45 -16.81 -4.32
CA CYS A 43 -7.15 -15.63 -3.83
C CYS A 43 -7.84 -14.94 -5.02
N VAL A 44 -9.12 -14.64 -4.89
CA VAL A 44 -9.89 -13.91 -5.89
C VAL A 44 -9.79 -12.41 -5.60
N ARG A 45 -9.88 -11.57 -6.64
CA ARG A 45 -10.05 -10.12 -6.45
C ARG A 45 -11.40 -9.83 -5.79
N GLY A 46 -11.45 -8.86 -4.87
CA GLY A 46 -12.69 -8.48 -4.20
C GLY A 46 -13.76 -7.97 -5.15
N PHE A 47 -15.02 -7.95 -4.72
CA PHE A 47 -16.13 -7.46 -5.55
C PHE A 47 -15.93 -6.02 -6.07
N ALA A 48 -15.20 -5.22 -5.29
CA ALA A 48 -14.82 -3.86 -5.64
C ALA A 48 -13.84 -3.81 -6.83
N SER A 49 -13.04 -4.85 -7.03
CA SER A 49 -12.03 -4.99 -8.09
C SER A 49 -12.45 -5.92 -9.24
N LEU A 50 -13.56 -6.66 -9.10
CA LEU A 50 -14.17 -7.49 -10.16
C LEU A 50 -14.76 -6.70 -11.33
N THR A 51 -14.95 -5.38 -11.19
CA THR A 51 -15.50 -4.52 -12.26
C THR A 51 -14.48 -4.13 -13.34
N TYR A 52 -13.23 -4.64 -13.28
CA TYR A 52 -12.11 -4.06 -14.03
C TYR A 52 -11.50 -4.90 -15.15
N ASN A 53 -11.88 -6.16 -15.42
CA ASN A 53 -11.28 -6.91 -16.54
C ASN A 53 -12.21 -8.00 -17.09
N ALA A 54 -12.99 -7.66 -18.12
CA ALA A 54 -13.57 -8.64 -19.04
C ALA A 54 -12.84 -8.65 -20.40
N SER A 55 -11.71 -7.94 -20.56
CA SER A 55 -11.18 -7.61 -21.90
C SER A 55 -9.65 -7.53 -22.01
N SER A 56 -8.87 -8.18 -21.14
CA SER A 56 -7.40 -8.15 -21.25
C SER A 56 -6.78 -9.55 -21.18
N MET A 57 -7.14 -10.39 -22.15
CA MET A 57 -6.23 -11.38 -22.72
C MET A 57 -5.75 -10.80 -24.06
N ILE A 58 -4.52 -11.11 -24.50
CA ILE A 58 -3.70 -10.45 -25.54
C ILE A 58 -2.85 -9.32 -24.91
N GLY A 59 -1.58 -9.50 -24.51
CA GLY A 59 -0.52 -10.32 -25.08
C GLY A 59 0.23 -9.52 -26.14
N HIS A 60 1.19 -8.67 -25.75
CA HIS A 60 2.32 -8.31 -26.62
C HIS A 60 3.49 -7.75 -25.81
N ASN A 61 4.62 -8.45 -25.92
CA ASN A 61 5.94 -8.06 -25.45
C ASN A 61 6.51 -6.97 -26.36
N LEU A 62 7.14 -5.93 -25.80
CA LEU A 62 8.16 -5.16 -26.52
C LEU A 62 9.14 -4.53 -25.52
N GLU A 63 10.34 -5.09 -25.57
CA GLU A 63 11.54 -4.81 -24.83
C GLU A 63 12.30 -3.65 -25.51
N GLY A 64 12.91 -2.76 -24.72
CA GLY A 64 13.77 -1.69 -25.24
C GLY A 64 14.44 -0.90 -24.11
N PRO A 65 15.78 -0.89 -24.01
CA PRO A 65 16.49 -0.16 -22.96
C PRO A 65 16.83 1.27 -23.44
N LEU A 66 16.56 2.27 -22.59
CA LEU A 66 17.12 3.62 -22.77
C LEU A 66 18.04 3.98 -21.60
N PRO A 67 19.28 4.44 -21.86
CA PRO A 67 20.24 4.80 -20.83
C PRO A 67 20.17 6.30 -20.55
N VAL A 68 20.10 6.76 -19.30
CA VAL A 68 20.63 8.09 -18.96
C VAL A 68 20.76 8.35 -17.45
N HIS A 69 21.99 8.75 -17.11
CA HIS A 69 22.43 9.75 -16.13
C HIS A 69 22.10 9.65 -14.63
N ILE A 70 23.21 9.50 -13.90
CA ILE A 70 23.49 9.83 -12.51
C ILE A 70 22.90 11.20 -12.15
N VAL A 71 21.91 11.22 -11.24
CA VAL A 71 21.49 12.45 -10.53
C VAL A 71 21.19 12.12 -9.07
N LYS A 72 21.56 13.08 -8.21
CA LYS A 72 21.75 13.06 -6.75
C LYS A 72 20.66 12.33 -5.94
N VAL A 73 21.16 11.46 -5.05
CA VAL A 73 20.45 10.85 -3.94
C VAL A 73 20.30 11.89 -2.82
N LEU A 74 19.09 12.39 -2.59
CA LEU A 74 18.40 12.47 -1.27
C LEU A 74 17.10 13.31 -1.36
N ASP A 75 16.18 13.01 -2.30
CA ASP A 75 14.81 13.56 -2.21
C ASP A 75 13.93 12.58 -1.43
N LEU A 76 13.96 12.70 -0.11
CA LEU A 76 13.15 11.89 0.81
C LEU A 76 11.67 12.32 0.82
N VAL A 77 11.35 13.43 0.17
CA VAL A 77 10.03 14.08 0.19
C VAL A 77 9.72 14.57 -1.22
N VAL A 78 8.63 14.08 -1.81
CA VAL A 78 8.10 14.67 -3.03
C VAL A 78 7.28 15.89 -2.67
N HIS A 79 7.64 17.00 -3.30
CA HIS A 79 7.07 18.32 -3.08
C HIS A 79 6.13 18.68 -4.22
N MET A 80 4.91 19.06 -3.88
CA MET A 80 3.96 19.61 -4.86
C MET A 80 4.12 21.13 -4.96
N ASN A 81 4.89 21.59 -5.93
CA ASN A 81 4.89 23.00 -6.29
C ASN A 81 3.66 23.29 -7.16
N HIS A 82 2.54 23.67 -6.56
CA HIS A 82 1.43 24.30 -7.28
C HIS A 82 1.70 25.79 -7.46
N ALA A 83 2.64 26.10 -8.35
CA ALA A 83 2.79 27.42 -8.96
C ALA A 83 2.56 27.27 -10.46
N ARG A 84 1.30 27.11 -10.88
CA ARG A 84 0.90 27.33 -12.27
C ARG A 84 -0.13 28.45 -12.29
N PRO A 85 0.25 29.70 -12.61
CA PRO A 85 -0.74 30.68 -13.00
C PRO A 85 -1.24 30.27 -14.39
N MET A 86 -2.51 29.87 -14.50
CA MET A 86 -3.18 29.83 -15.79
C MET A 86 -3.32 31.27 -16.28
N SER A 87 -2.34 31.72 -17.07
CA SER A 87 -2.47 32.90 -17.94
C SER A 87 -2.64 32.38 -19.36
N THR A 88 -3.88 32.08 -19.74
CA THR A 88 -4.31 32.04 -21.13
C THR A 88 -5.11 33.30 -21.41
N ALA A 89 -4.46 34.16 -22.19
CA ALA A 89 -4.98 35.24 -23.02
C ALA A 89 -6.50 35.49 -22.98
N ALA A 90 -6.86 36.62 -22.37
CA ALA A 90 -7.75 37.61 -22.96
C ALA A 90 -7.67 38.84 -22.06
N ALA A 91 -7.00 39.89 -22.53
CA ALA A 91 -7.09 41.21 -21.92
C ALA A 91 -8.51 41.75 -22.19
N SER A 92 -9.51 41.24 -21.46
CA SER A 92 -10.82 41.86 -21.35
C SER A 92 -10.82 42.70 -20.07
N LYS A 93 -11.25 43.95 -20.22
CA LYS A 93 -11.27 45.00 -19.21
C LYS A 93 -11.97 44.50 -17.93
N VAL A 94 -11.19 44.15 -16.91
CA VAL A 94 -11.74 43.80 -15.58
C VAL A 94 -12.15 45.11 -14.90
N PRO A 95 -13.37 45.23 -14.36
CA PRO A 95 -13.83 46.43 -13.71
C PRO A 95 -12.96 46.74 -12.48
N VAL A 96 -12.55 48.00 -12.37
CA VAL A 96 -11.89 48.61 -11.22
C VAL A 96 -12.86 48.53 -10.03
N GLY A 97 -12.78 47.43 -9.27
CA GLY A 97 -13.74 47.10 -8.22
C GLY A 97 -13.77 45.62 -7.82
N ALA A 98 -13.20 44.73 -8.65
CA ALA A 98 -13.05 43.33 -8.28
C ALA A 98 -11.95 43.15 -7.22
N ARG A 99 -12.33 43.22 -5.94
CA ARG A 99 -11.49 42.82 -4.80
C ARG A 99 -11.04 41.38 -5.06
N LYS A 100 -9.74 41.18 -5.32
CA LYS A 100 -9.12 39.84 -5.37
C LYS A 100 -9.26 39.21 -3.98
N VAL A 101 -10.35 38.50 -3.74
CA VAL A 101 -10.51 37.70 -2.54
C VAL A 101 -9.55 36.53 -2.69
N GLY A 102 -8.42 36.58 -1.98
CA GLY A 102 -7.44 35.50 -1.96
C GLY A 102 -8.02 34.29 -1.23
N LEU A 103 -8.82 33.48 -1.91
CA LEU A 103 -9.35 32.24 -1.37
C LEU A 103 -8.18 31.26 -1.20
N LYS A 104 -7.66 31.11 0.02
CA LYS A 104 -6.69 30.07 0.35
C LYS A 104 -7.41 28.72 0.31
N VAL A 105 -7.33 28.02 -0.81
CA VAL A 105 -7.86 26.66 -0.95
C VAL A 105 -6.99 25.74 -0.09
N ALA A 106 -7.54 25.31 1.06
CA ALA A 106 -6.88 24.34 1.91
C ALA A 106 -6.89 22.98 1.20
N MET A 107 -5.72 22.51 0.75
CA MET A 107 -5.59 21.20 0.12
C MET A 107 -5.94 20.12 1.14
N MET A 108 -7.03 19.39 0.87
CA MET A 108 -7.43 18.28 1.73
C MET A 108 -6.68 17.00 1.41
N SER A 109 -6.32 16.76 0.14
CA SER A 109 -5.57 15.56 -0.27
C SER A 109 -4.72 15.86 -1.51
N PRO A 110 -3.53 15.25 -1.68
CA PRO A 110 -2.70 15.34 -2.88
C PRO A 110 -3.37 14.77 -4.14
N GLY A 111 -4.33 13.85 -3.99
CA GLY A 111 -5.10 13.31 -5.12
C GLY A 111 -4.34 12.31 -5.99
N PHE A 112 -3.21 11.77 -5.56
CA PHE A 112 -2.56 10.63 -6.22
C PHE A 112 -1.82 9.76 -5.19
N VAL A 113 -1.57 8.50 -5.54
CA VAL A 113 -0.77 7.58 -4.73
C VAL A 113 0.71 7.80 -5.07
N TYR A 114 1.51 8.22 -4.11
CA TYR A 114 2.93 8.45 -4.29
C TYR A 114 3.70 7.12 -4.24
N GLU A 115 4.44 6.84 -5.32
CA GLU A 115 5.14 5.57 -5.56
C GLU A 115 4.24 4.34 -5.24
N PRO A 116 3.29 3.98 -6.13
CA PRO A 116 2.41 2.82 -5.92
C PRO A 116 3.19 1.55 -5.60
N TYR A 117 2.63 0.69 -4.75
CA TYR A 117 3.24 -0.60 -4.43
C TYR A 117 3.17 -1.52 -5.65
N SER A 118 4.33 -2.04 -6.07
CA SER A 118 4.45 -3.11 -7.04
C SER A 118 5.14 -4.30 -6.37
N PRO A 119 4.64 -5.54 -6.51
CA PRO A 119 5.36 -6.72 -6.05
C PRO A 119 6.78 -6.71 -6.61
N ARG A 120 7.78 -6.85 -5.74
CA ARG A 120 9.19 -6.90 -6.16
C ARG A 120 9.63 -8.35 -6.31
N GLU A 121 10.33 -8.62 -7.40
CA GLU A 121 10.98 -9.91 -7.60
C GLU A 121 12.07 -10.13 -6.55
N ARG A 122 12.12 -11.35 -6.00
CA ARG A 122 13.18 -11.73 -5.08
C ARG A 122 14.46 -11.92 -5.86
N ILE A 123 15.50 -11.19 -5.47
CA ILE A 123 16.83 -11.33 -6.07
C ILE A 123 17.56 -12.48 -5.36
N PRO A 124 18.07 -13.49 -6.08
CA PRO A 124 18.92 -14.51 -5.50
C PRO A 124 20.13 -13.90 -4.79
N PHE A 125 20.53 -14.50 -3.66
CA PHE A 125 21.64 -14.04 -2.83
C PHE A 125 22.90 -13.72 -3.66
N TRP A 126 23.33 -14.65 -4.52
CA TRP A 126 24.54 -14.47 -5.35
C TRP A 126 24.44 -13.25 -6.29
N LYS A 127 23.30 -13.06 -6.97
CA LYS A 127 23.09 -11.90 -7.86
C LYS A 127 23.11 -10.58 -7.08
N ARG A 128 22.63 -10.60 -5.83
CA ARG A 128 22.61 -9.42 -4.94
C ARG A 128 24.02 -8.94 -4.58
N TRP A 129 24.92 -9.88 -4.29
CA TRP A 129 26.28 -9.58 -3.82
C TRP A 129 27.35 -9.53 -4.90
N PHE A 130 27.19 -10.24 -6.03
CA PHE A 130 28.26 -10.40 -7.02
C PHE A 130 28.00 -9.69 -8.35
N THR A 131 26.90 -8.95 -8.49
CA THR A 131 26.59 -8.19 -9.72
C THR A 131 26.38 -6.71 -9.41
N LEU A 132 26.91 -5.81 -10.26
CA LEU A 132 26.68 -4.35 -10.13
C LEU A 132 25.19 -3.99 -10.11
N SER A 133 24.37 -4.70 -10.89
CA SER A 133 22.92 -4.53 -10.90
C SER A 133 22.29 -4.93 -9.56
N GLY A 134 22.78 -5.99 -8.92
CA GLY A 134 22.35 -6.43 -7.58
C GLY A 134 22.68 -5.42 -6.50
N TRP A 135 23.87 -4.81 -6.54
CA TRP A 135 24.26 -3.74 -5.61
C TRP A 135 23.38 -2.50 -5.77
N ARG A 136 23.11 -2.07 -7.02
CA ARG A 136 22.18 -0.97 -7.30
C ARG A 136 20.79 -1.25 -6.74
N ARG A 137 20.25 -2.45 -6.97
CA ARG A 137 18.95 -2.88 -6.43
C ARG A 137 18.93 -2.93 -4.90
N THR A 138 19.99 -3.44 -4.28
CA THR A 138 20.10 -3.49 -2.81
C THR A 138 20.13 -2.10 -2.20
N LYS A 139 20.88 -1.18 -2.82
CA LYS A 139 20.88 0.23 -2.44
C LYS A 139 19.47 0.84 -2.53
N GLU A 140 18.75 0.56 -3.62
CA GLU A 140 17.34 1.00 -3.76
C GLU A 140 16.45 0.42 -2.66
N ASP A 141 16.55 -0.88 -2.36
CA ASP A 141 15.78 -1.54 -1.30
C ASP A 141 16.03 -0.88 0.07
N ILE A 142 17.30 -0.65 0.42
CA ILE A 142 17.67 0.02 1.67
C ILE A 142 17.08 1.44 1.72
N ILE A 143 17.20 2.22 0.65
CA ILE A 143 16.63 3.57 0.58
C ILE A 143 15.11 3.54 0.78
N LEU A 144 14.41 2.53 0.23
CA LEU A 144 12.96 2.42 0.34
C LEU A 144 12.50 1.97 1.73
N GLU A 145 13.27 1.10 2.38
CA GLU A 145 13.07 0.74 3.78
C GLU A 145 13.32 1.95 4.70
N MET A 146 14.35 2.74 4.43
CA MET A 146 14.61 4.00 5.14
C MET A 146 13.46 5.01 4.94
N LYS A 147 12.95 5.18 3.72
CA LYS A 147 11.77 6.01 3.44
C LYS A 147 10.53 5.52 4.22
N ASN A 148 10.30 4.20 4.25
CA ASN A 148 9.21 3.58 5.03
C ASN A 148 9.36 3.91 6.53
N ALA A 149 10.55 3.64 7.09
CA ALA A 149 10.84 3.84 8.50
C ALA A 149 10.73 5.31 8.91
N TYR A 150 11.20 6.23 8.05
CA TYR A 150 11.10 7.66 8.26
C TYR A 150 9.64 8.14 8.31
N ALA A 151 8.82 7.72 7.33
CA ALA A 151 7.40 8.06 7.30
C ALA A 151 6.66 7.56 8.55
N VAL A 152 6.89 6.31 8.97
CA VAL A 152 6.28 5.74 10.18
C VAL A 152 6.79 6.43 11.44
N SER A 153 8.08 6.75 11.52
CA SER A 153 8.66 7.48 12.66
C SER A 153 8.04 8.87 12.81
N ARG A 154 7.88 9.61 11.71
CA ARG A 154 7.23 10.92 11.72
C ARG A 154 5.77 10.83 12.14
N LEU A 155 5.05 9.84 11.61
CA LEU A 155 3.66 9.54 11.98
C LEU A 155 3.53 9.26 13.49
N ARG A 156 4.40 8.41 14.04
CA ARG A 156 4.45 8.08 15.47
C ARG A 156 4.66 9.32 16.33
N LYS A 157 5.61 10.19 15.96
CA LYS A 157 5.93 11.42 16.69
C LYS A 157 4.78 12.42 16.72
N LYS A 158 4.02 12.56 15.63
CA LYS A 158 2.94 13.56 15.52
C LYS A 158 1.58 13.08 16.01
N THR A 159 1.22 11.81 15.76
CA THR A 159 -0.14 11.32 16.04
C THR A 159 -0.22 10.24 17.10
N GLY A 160 0.91 9.79 17.68
CA GLY A 160 0.92 8.66 18.62
C GLY A 160 0.57 7.32 17.97
N TYR A 161 0.90 7.15 16.69
CA TYR A 161 0.49 5.97 15.90
C TYR A 161 0.96 4.64 16.50
N THR A 162 0.01 3.74 16.76
CA THR A 162 0.27 2.32 17.07
C THR A 162 -0.25 1.44 15.94
N LYS A 163 0.53 0.44 15.54
CA LYS A 163 0.20 -0.47 14.43
C LYS A 163 -1.13 -1.20 14.64
N ASN A 164 -1.36 -1.72 15.85
CA ASN A 164 -2.56 -2.50 16.17
C ASN A 164 -3.83 -1.64 16.09
N GLN A 165 -3.83 -0.47 16.76
CA GLN A 165 -4.94 0.48 16.72
C GLN A 165 -5.27 0.92 15.28
N PHE A 166 -4.23 1.13 14.46
CA PHE A 166 -4.44 1.48 13.07
C PHE A 166 -5.04 0.32 12.27
N TYR A 167 -4.65 -0.93 12.53
CA TYR A 167 -5.23 -2.09 11.85
C TYR A 167 -6.71 -2.25 12.16
N ASP A 168 -7.11 -2.07 13.43
CA ASP A 168 -8.51 -2.12 13.83
C ASP A 168 -9.31 -0.99 13.16
N GLN A 169 -8.75 0.22 13.14
CA GLN A 169 -9.35 1.37 12.47
C GLN A 169 -9.47 1.15 10.95
N ALA A 170 -8.42 0.61 10.32
CA ALA A 170 -8.40 0.35 8.88
C ALA A 170 -9.40 -0.74 8.50
N LEU A 171 -9.56 -1.78 9.34
CA LEU A 171 -10.57 -2.82 9.15
C LEU A 171 -11.99 -2.26 9.28
N LYS A 172 -12.23 -1.36 10.25
CA LYS A 172 -13.51 -0.66 10.38
C LYS A 172 -13.85 0.17 9.14
N ILE A 173 -12.90 0.97 8.65
CA ILE A 173 -13.06 1.74 7.42
C ILE A 173 -13.30 0.82 6.22
N TYR A 174 -12.56 -0.28 6.12
CA TYR A 174 -12.71 -1.27 5.05
C TYR A 174 -14.14 -1.85 5.02
N LYS A 175 -14.66 -2.26 6.18
CA LYS A 175 -16.02 -2.77 6.34
C LYS A 175 -17.07 -1.73 5.97
N GLU A 176 -16.91 -0.50 6.46
CA GLU A 176 -17.83 0.60 6.21
C GLU A 176 -17.88 0.96 4.71
N VAL A 177 -16.71 1.14 4.07
CA VAL A 177 -16.63 1.46 2.63
C VAL A 177 -17.26 0.35 1.79
N ASN A 178 -16.97 -0.92 2.08
CA ASN A 178 -17.56 -2.03 1.31
C ASN A 178 -19.07 -2.15 1.50
N THR A 179 -19.57 -1.92 2.71
CA THR A 179 -21.03 -1.89 3.00
C THR A 179 -21.70 -0.76 2.23
N LEU A 180 -21.12 0.45 2.27
CA LEU A 180 -21.64 1.60 1.52
C LEU A 180 -21.56 1.40 0.00
N MET A 181 -20.51 0.75 -0.51
CA MET A 181 -20.42 0.37 -1.92
C MET A 181 -21.45 -0.70 -2.31
N ALA A 182 -21.83 -1.60 -1.39
CA ALA A 182 -22.87 -2.59 -1.63
C ALA A 182 -24.26 -1.92 -1.73
N HIS A 183 -24.55 -0.97 -0.84
CA HIS A 183 -25.79 -0.18 -0.85
C HIS A 183 -25.85 0.90 -1.95
N GLY A 184 -24.70 1.40 -2.41
CA GLY A 184 -24.61 2.47 -3.41
C GLY A 184 -24.75 3.89 -2.84
N ASP A 185 -24.62 4.09 -1.53
CA ASP A 185 -24.70 5.43 -0.92
C ASP A 185 -23.40 6.23 -1.16
N THR A 186 -23.43 7.04 -2.21
CA THR A 186 -22.29 7.90 -2.57
C THR A 186 -22.07 9.08 -1.63
N SER A 187 -23.06 9.48 -0.83
CA SER A 187 -22.98 10.67 0.01
C SER A 187 -22.10 10.42 1.24
N SER A 188 -22.31 9.29 1.91
CA SER A 188 -21.53 8.85 3.06
C SER A 188 -20.10 8.48 2.66
N LEU A 189 -19.91 7.86 1.48
CA LEU A 189 -18.59 7.55 0.92
C LEU A 189 -17.70 8.80 0.76
N ARG A 190 -18.28 9.97 0.47
CA ARG A 190 -17.51 11.21 0.29
C ARG A 190 -16.73 11.62 1.55
N LYS A 191 -17.22 11.28 2.74
CA LYS A 191 -16.54 11.59 4.01
C LYS A 191 -15.33 10.68 4.24
N ILE A 192 -15.42 9.42 3.83
CA ILE A 192 -14.42 8.39 4.14
C ILE A 192 -13.32 8.32 3.07
N LEU A 193 -13.66 8.66 1.82
CA LEU A 193 -12.76 8.59 0.68
C LEU A 193 -12.10 9.96 0.40
N THR A 194 -10.95 9.94 -0.29
CA THR A 194 -10.43 11.15 -0.94
C THR A 194 -11.27 11.52 -2.16
N GLU A 195 -11.21 12.77 -2.61
CA GLU A 195 -12.03 13.29 -3.71
C GLU A 195 -11.86 12.49 -5.02
N ARG A 196 -10.61 12.14 -5.35
CA ARG A 196 -10.30 11.32 -6.52
C ARG A 196 -10.87 9.91 -6.37
N MET A 197 -10.70 9.29 -5.21
CA MET A 197 -11.17 7.94 -4.96
C MET A 197 -12.70 7.85 -4.99
N HIS A 198 -13.38 8.85 -4.42
CA HIS A 198 -14.83 9.00 -4.50
C HIS A 198 -15.32 9.07 -5.95
N SER A 199 -14.64 9.86 -6.80
CA SER A 199 -14.96 9.97 -8.22
C SER A 199 -14.80 8.64 -8.96
N THR A 200 -13.71 7.91 -8.68
CA THR A 200 -13.47 6.57 -9.26
C THR A 200 -14.56 5.58 -8.85
N ILE A 201 -14.87 5.48 -7.55
CA ILE A 201 -15.90 4.57 -7.05
C ILE A 201 -17.29 4.94 -7.58
N LYS A 202 -17.61 6.24 -7.66
CA LYS A 202 -18.88 6.71 -8.24
C LYS A 202 -19.02 6.29 -9.69
N ASN A 203 -17.96 6.38 -10.49
CA ASN A 203 -17.98 5.96 -11.89
C ASN A 203 -18.10 4.43 -12.01
N GLU A 204 -17.45 3.66 -11.13
CA GLU A 204 -17.60 2.20 -11.07
C GLU A 204 -19.02 1.79 -10.69
N LEU A 205 -19.64 2.45 -9.71
CA LEU A 205 -21.02 2.18 -9.31
C LEU A 205 -22.00 2.44 -10.46
N LYS A 206 -21.81 3.52 -11.22
CA LYS A 206 -22.60 3.79 -12.43
C LYS A 206 -22.45 2.71 -13.50
N ARG A 207 -21.21 2.29 -13.78
CA ARG A 207 -20.93 1.19 -14.72
C ARG A 207 -21.50 -0.14 -14.23
N ARG A 208 -21.55 -0.33 -12.91
CA ARG A 208 -22.08 -1.53 -12.30
C ARG A 208 -23.61 -1.58 -12.34
N GLN A 209 -24.28 -0.46 -12.14
CA GLN A 209 -25.75 -0.37 -12.19
C GLN A 209 -26.33 -0.84 -13.52
N SER A 210 -25.58 -0.76 -14.62
CA SER A 210 -26.01 -1.35 -15.90
C SER A 210 -25.96 -2.88 -15.93
N MET A 211 -25.15 -3.52 -15.08
CA MET A 211 -25.03 -4.98 -14.99
C MET A 211 -25.90 -5.58 -13.88
N TRP A 212 -25.87 -4.97 -12.68
CA TRP A 212 -26.65 -5.41 -11.53
C TRP A 212 -26.98 -4.23 -10.60
N ASN A 213 -28.17 -4.26 -10.03
CA ASN A 213 -28.72 -3.14 -9.27
C ASN A 213 -28.36 -3.22 -7.78
N SER A 214 -28.41 -4.43 -7.21
CA SER A 214 -28.19 -4.67 -5.79
C SER A 214 -27.09 -5.69 -5.56
N VAL A 215 -26.35 -5.55 -4.47
CA VAL A 215 -25.36 -6.54 -4.01
C VAL A 215 -25.51 -6.76 -2.52
N HIS A 216 -25.56 -8.03 -2.16
CA HIS A 216 -25.33 -8.48 -0.81
C HIS A 216 -23.83 -8.70 -0.62
N TRP A 217 -23.22 -7.98 0.31
CA TRP A 217 -21.83 -8.16 0.70
C TRP A 217 -21.74 -8.32 2.21
N GLU A 218 -20.99 -9.33 2.65
CA GLU A 218 -20.75 -9.60 4.05
C GLU A 218 -19.27 -9.96 4.25
N LEU A 219 -18.66 -9.34 5.26
CA LEU A 219 -17.31 -9.68 5.71
C LEU A 219 -17.39 -10.79 6.76
N VAL A 220 -16.70 -11.90 6.52
CA VAL A 220 -16.54 -12.94 7.52
C VAL A 220 -15.35 -12.56 8.41
N GLU A 221 -15.64 -12.22 9.66
CA GLU A 221 -14.63 -11.87 10.67
C GLU A 221 -14.11 -13.13 11.39
N PRO A 222 -12.84 -13.15 11.83
CA PRO A 222 -11.81 -12.10 11.71
C PRO A 222 -11.14 -12.07 10.33
N ALA A 223 -10.51 -10.93 9.99
CA ALA A 223 -9.64 -10.85 8.82
C ALA A 223 -8.47 -11.83 8.95
N VAL A 224 -8.17 -12.59 7.89
CA VAL A 224 -7.11 -13.62 7.89
C VAL A 224 -5.75 -12.98 8.18
N SER A 225 -5.43 -11.88 7.49
CA SER A 225 -4.24 -11.09 7.81
C SER A 225 -4.33 -9.66 7.27
N ILE A 226 -3.71 -8.73 8.01
CA ILE A 226 -3.53 -7.34 7.60
C ILE A 226 -2.03 -7.01 7.66
N ARG A 227 -1.46 -6.58 6.54
CA ARG A 227 -0.02 -6.28 6.45
C ARG A 227 0.23 -4.90 5.86
N THR A 228 1.02 -4.08 6.53
CA THR A 228 1.57 -2.84 5.96
C THR A 228 2.66 -3.19 4.95
N LEU A 229 2.42 -2.85 3.69
CA LEU A 229 3.36 -3.06 2.60
C LEU A 229 4.31 -1.86 2.44
N ARG A 230 3.78 -0.64 2.54
CA ARG A 230 4.51 0.59 2.25
C ARG A 230 4.01 1.76 3.06
N ALA A 231 4.93 2.65 3.44
CA ALA A 231 4.63 3.92 4.06
C ALA A 231 5.37 5.04 3.31
N ARG A 232 4.65 6.04 2.83
CA ARG A 232 5.22 7.16 2.09
C ARG A 232 4.74 8.48 2.66
N MET A 233 5.61 9.48 2.58
CA MET A 233 5.31 10.84 3.02
C MET A 233 5.43 11.77 1.82
N ILE A 234 4.47 12.66 1.67
CA ILE A 234 4.37 13.67 0.62
C ILE A 234 4.40 15.02 1.34
N GLY A 235 5.45 15.81 1.13
CA GLY A 235 5.56 17.15 1.70
C GLY A 235 4.91 18.15 0.76
N LEU A 236 4.19 19.12 1.29
CA LEU A 236 3.70 20.25 0.49
C LEU A 236 4.77 21.32 0.34
N ASP A 237 5.57 21.54 1.38
CA ASP A 237 6.60 22.57 1.43
C ASP A 237 7.97 21.95 1.74
N LYS A 238 9.01 22.47 1.09
CA LYS A 238 10.40 22.05 1.29
C LYS A 238 10.92 22.45 2.66
N ASN A 239 10.44 23.58 3.16
CA ASN A 239 10.91 24.16 4.40
C ASN A 239 10.15 23.64 5.62
N ASP A 240 8.92 23.16 5.41
CA ASP A 240 8.00 22.76 6.47
C ASP A 240 7.57 21.30 6.30
N LEU A 241 8.35 20.40 6.90
CA LEU A 241 8.10 18.96 6.92
C LEU A 241 6.85 18.58 7.75
N ASP A 242 6.24 19.52 8.48
CA ASP A 242 4.99 19.27 9.20
C ASP A 242 3.78 19.38 8.28
N LYS A 243 3.89 20.15 7.20
CA LYS A 243 2.89 20.19 6.12
C LYS A 243 3.08 19.03 5.17
N ALA A 244 2.83 17.84 5.68
CA ALA A 244 2.92 16.60 4.91
C ALA A 244 1.67 15.75 5.01
N PHE A 245 1.44 14.96 3.97
CA PHE A 245 0.51 13.85 3.94
C PHE A 245 1.28 12.55 4.07
N ILE A 246 0.72 11.61 4.84
CA ILE A 246 1.25 10.25 4.93
C ILE A 246 0.29 9.31 4.25
N GLN A 247 0.85 8.43 3.41
CA GLN A 247 0.15 7.35 2.74
C GLN A 247 0.65 6.01 3.26
N LEU A 248 -0.26 5.15 3.70
CA LEU A 248 0.01 3.79 4.14
C LEU A 248 -0.69 2.79 3.21
N THR A 249 0.08 1.92 2.59
CA THR A 249 -0.44 0.83 1.77
C THR A 249 -0.58 -0.42 2.63
N LEU A 250 -1.81 -0.92 2.75
CA LEU A 250 -2.17 -2.13 3.47
C LEU A 250 -2.64 -3.21 2.50
N GLU A 251 -2.22 -4.43 2.76
CA GLU A 251 -2.77 -5.64 2.18
C GLU A 251 -3.79 -6.23 3.16
N PHE A 252 -5.01 -6.42 2.68
CA PHE A 252 -6.06 -7.14 3.37
C PHE A 252 -6.22 -8.52 2.74
N VAL A 253 -6.11 -9.56 3.56
CA VAL A 253 -6.53 -10.91 3.20
C VAL A 253 -7.74 -11.22 4.06
N THR A 254 -8.91 -11.32 3.44
CA THR A 254 -10.20 -11.43 4.13
C THR A 254 -11.06 -12.51 3.48
N LYS A 255 -11.96 -13.11 4.26
CA LYS A 255 -12.99 -13.99 3.73
C LYS A 255 -14.27 -13.18 3.55
N GLN A 256 -14.89 -13.28 2.39
CA GLN A 256 -16.07 -12.48 2.03
C GLN A 256 -17.14 -13.35 1.40
N LYS A 257 -18.39 -12.99 1.63
CA LYS A 257 -19.56 -13.52 0.94
C LYS A 257 -20.12 -12.43 0.05
N PHE A 258 -20.46 -12.78 -1.18
CA PHE A 258 -20.91 -11.82 -2.20
C PHE A 258 -21.98 -12.46 -3.07
N GLU A 259 -23.07 -11.74 -3.28
CA GLU A 259 -24.12 -12.09 -4.23
C GLU A 259 -24.66 -10.82 -4.89
N ALA A 260 -24.77 -10.83 -6.22
CA ALA A 260 -25.23 -9.72 -7.03
C ALA A 260 -26.57 -10.03 -7.70
N TYR A 261 -27.50 -9.10 -7.62
CA TYR A 261 -28.85 -9.25 -8.16
C TYR A 261 -29.11 -8.23 -9.27
N ASN A 262 -29.75 -8.70 -10.35
CA ASN A 262 -30.28 -7.81 -11.37
C ASN A 262 -31.52 -7.04 -10.89
N SER A 263 -32.08 -6.19 -11.75
CA SER A 263 -33.33 -5.46 -11.47
C SER A 263 -34.55 -6.36 -11.26
N LYS A 264 -34.52 -7.60 -11.74
CA LYS A 264 -35.58 -8.62 -11.55
C LYS A 264 -35.41 -9.43 -10.26
N GLY A 265 -34.36 -9.17 -9.47
CA GLY A 265 -34.03 -9.95 -8.28
C GLY A 265 -33.37 -11.30 -8.53
N ALA A 266 -33.04 -11.64 -9.79
CA ALA A 266 -32.31 -12.85 -10.10
C ALA A 266 -30.81 -12.67 -9.84
N VAL A 267 -30.17 -13.72 -9.34
CA VAL A 267 -28.73 -13.74 -9.06
C VAL A 267 -27.96 -13.74 -10.37
N VAL A 268 -27.08 -12.75 -10.55
CA VAL A 268 -26.20 -12.59 -11.72
C VAL A 268 -24.82 -13.16 -11.43
N SER A 269 -24.35 -13.01 -10.19
CA SER A 269 -22.99 -13.40 -9.82
C SER A 269 -22.88 -13.62 -8.32
N GLY A 270 -22.06 -14.59 -7.93
CA GLY A 270 -21.79 -14.89 -6.53
C GLY A 270 -22.76 -15.89 -5.91
N ASP A 271 -22.55 -16.13 -4.62
CA ASP A 271 -23.30 -17.06 -3.79
C ASP A 271 -23.19 -16.55 -2.36
N LYS A 272 -24.33 -16.37 -1.69
CA LYS A 272 -24.40 -15.90 -0.32
C LYS A 272 -23.81 -16.90 0.69
N SER A 273 -23.84 -18.19 0.37
CA SER A 273 -23.35 -19.25 1.27
C SER A 273 -21.84 -19.45 1.18
N LYS A 274 -21.24 -19.17 0.02
CA LYS A 274 -19.84 -19.47 -0.26
C LYS A 274 -18.90 -18.38 0.24
N GLU A 275 -17.95 -18.77 1.09
CA GLU A 275 -16.85 -17.91 1.49
C GLU A 275 -15.76 -17.87 0.41
N VAL A 276 -15.42 -16.67 -0.04
CA VAL A 276 -14.34 -16.43 -1.00
C VAL A 276 -13.19 -15.73 -0.29
N LEU A 277 -11.98 -16.25 -0.48
CA LEU A 277 -10.77 -15.61 0.01
C LEU A 277 -10.36 -14.48 -0.94
N VAL A 278 -10.40 -13.26 -0.42
CA VAL A 278 -10.13 -12.03 -1.16
C VAL A 278 -8.85 -11.38 -0.67
N LYS A 279 -7.97 -11.03 -1.62
CA LYS A 279 -6.78 -10.24 -1.37
C LYS A 279 -6.90 -8.88 -2.03
N ASP A 280 -6.96 -7.83 -1.21
CA ASP A 280 -7.06 -6.45 -1.66
C ASP A 280 -5.88 -5.62 -1.14
N ILE A 281 -5.41 -4.67 -1.96
CA ILE A 281 -4.40 -3.68 -1.54
C ILE A 281 -5.03 -2.30 -1.53
N TRP A 282 -5.09 -1.69 -0.35
CA TRP A 282 -5.71 -0.39 -0.12
C TRP A 282 -4.66 0.62 0.34
N VAL A 283 -4.79 1.85 -0.10
CA VAL A 283 -3.93 2.96 0.29
C VAL A 283 -4.74 3.92 1.13
N PHE A 284 -4.32 4.09 2.38
CA PHE A 284 -4.89 5.07 3.30
C PHE A 284 -4.03 6.32 3.32
N GLU A 285 -4.66 7.46 3.53
CA GLU A 285 -4.02 8.76 3.59
C GLU A 285 -4.47 9.52 4.83
N ARG A 286 -3.53 10.23 5.45
CA ARG A 286 -3.79 11.17 6.54
C ARG A 286 -2.90 12.39 6.43
N SER A 287 -3.48 13.57 6.65
CA SER A 287 -2.72 14.81 6.77
C SER A 287 -2.11 14.93 8.17
N LEU A 288 -0.87 15.41 8.27
CA LEU A 288 -0.21 15.68 9.55
C LEU A 288 -0.47 17.08 10.10
N PHE A 289 -0.89 18.02 9.26
CA PHE A 289 -1.01 19.44 9.60
C PHE A 289 -2.44 19.87 9.98
N HIS A 290 -3.46 19.12 9.56
CA HIS A 290 -4.85 19.44 9.94
C HIS A 290 -5.17 18.87 11.32
N PRO A 291 -5.61 19.70 12.30
CA PRO A 291 -6.07 19.21 13.59
C PRO A 291 -7.33 18.35 13.39
N GLY A 292 -7.40 17.20 14.08
CA GLY A 292 -8.53 16.26 13.92
C GLY A 292 -8.54 15.46 12.62
N ALA A 293 -7.46 15.48 11.84
CA ALA A 293 -7.34 14.66 10.63
C ALA A 293 -7.52 13.17 10.94
N TYR A 294 -8.44 12.53 10.21
CA TYR A 294 -8.69 11.09 10.24
C TYR A 294 -8.12 10.40 9.00
N TRP A 295 -8.05 9.07 9.02
CA TRP A 295 -7.61 8.27 7.88
C TRP A 295 -8.71 8.20 6.83
N ARG A 296 -8.33 8.46 5.57
CA ARG A 296 -9.22 8.32 4.41
C ARG A 296 -8.62 7.34 3.40
N VAL A 297 -9.46 6.73 2.58
CA VAL A 297 -8.98 5.84 1.51
C VAL A 297 -8.62 6.68 0.29
N CYS A 298 -7.35 6.62 -0.11
CA CYS A 298 -6.80 7.33 -1.25
C CYS A 298 -6.90 6.53 -2.56
N GLY A 299 -6.81 5.21 -2.49
CA GLY A 299 -6.77 4.37 -3.67
C GLY A 299 -6.84 2.88 -3.36
N ARG A 300 -7.19 2.10 -4.37
CA ARG A 300 -7.07 0.64 -4.40
C ARG A 300 -6.06 0.28 -5.47
N ILE A 301 -5.13 -0.61 -5.15
CA ILE A 301 -4.16 -1.15 -6.11
C ILE A 301 -4.68 -2.50 -6.56
N THR A 302 -4.98 -2.61 -7.85
CA THR A 302 -5.25 -3.89 -8.49
C THR A 302 -3.93 -4.51 -8.90
N LEU A 303 -3.58 -5.66 -8.31
CA LEU A 303 -2.50 -6.53 -8.79
C LEU A 303 -2.95 -7.30 -10.02
#